data_AF-A0A7W0UXA2-F1
#
_entry.id   AF-A0A7W0UXA2-F1
#
_cell.length_a   1.000
_cell.length_b   1.000
_cell.length_c   1.000
_cell.angle_alpha   90.00
_cell.angle_beta   90.00
_cell.angle_gamma   90.00
#
_symmetry.space_group_name_H-M   'P 1'
#
loop_
_entity.id
_entity.type
_entity.pdbx_description
1 polymer ?
#
loop_
_entity_poly.entity_id
_entity_poly.type
_entity_poly.pdbx_seq_one_letter_code
_entity_poly.pdbx_strand_id
1 'polypeptide(L)'
;MPFAYLVTRYDAGRSTAAAGEQDTPEGVEDLRYDKDGDGTFETSVAPTVSVSGAAARDLEPPVITFRERAQGSKRLVTIAAADSGSVAKSVRYSLDGRYFQPYIRPLVVDPMQNPVIYAFADDGVANRSVRVTYKPLVLSASATRDARTGEIIVTGGVRNEGTAAVITNFVLDTATLNRKPTTTMLPVTISTVAAAETATVLLRFPADPGRPL
;
A
#
# COMPACT_ATOMS: atom_id res chain seq x y z
N MET A 1 -13.05 16.36 8.31
CA MET A 1 -13.75 15.83 9.50
C MET A 1 -12.72 15.09 10.35
N PRO A 2 -12.26 15.62 11.50
CA PRO A 2 -11.51 14.81 12.45
C PRO A 2 -12.50 13.84 13.11
N PHE A 3 -12.29 12.54 12.95
CA PHE A 3 -13.00 11.53 13.73
C PHE A 3 -12.29 11.47 15.08
N ALA A 4 -12.92 11.98 16.14
CA ALA A 4 -12.49 11.70 17.50
C ALA A 4 -12.91 10.25 17.79
N TYR A 5 -11.95 9.35 17.95
CA TYR A 5 -12.21 7.98 18.40
C TYR A 5 -12.06 8.00 19.92
N LEU A 6 -13.16 7.77 20.64
CA LEU A 6 -13.09 7.44 22.05
C LEU A 6 -12.92 5.93 22.15
N VAL A 7 -11.81 5.52 22.74
CA VAL A 7 -11.48 4.13 23.04
C VAL A 7 -11.35 4.05 24.55
N THR A 8 -12.29 3.37 25.20
CA THR A 8 -12.17 3.09 26.63
C THR A 8 -11.36 1.80 26.78
N ARG A 9 -10.17 1.89 27.39
CA ARG A 9 -9.30 0.75 27.67
C ARG A 9 -9.24 0.54 29.18
N TYR A 10 -9.73 -0.60 29.63
CA TYR A 10 -9.66 -0.97 31.05
C TYR A 10 -8.54 -1.99 31.28
N ASP A 11 -7.45 -1.55 31.90
CA ASP A 11 -6.43 -2.43 32.50
C ASP A 11 -6.54 -2.32 34.03
N ALA A 12 -6.64 -3.45 34.72
CA ALA A 12 -6.91 -3.53 36.15
C ALA A 12 -5.70 -3.10 37.03
N GLY A 13 -4.92 -2.08 36.63
CA GLY A 13 -3.63 -1.81 37.26
C GLY A 13 -2.94 -0.46 37.11
N ARG A 14 -3.47 0.55 36.40
CA ARG A 14 -2.97 1.96 36.44
C ARG A 14 -3.77 2.87 35.49
N SER A 15 -4.45 3.89 36.00
CA SER A 15 -5.06 4.97 35.21
C SER A 15 -4.22 6.25 35.29
N THR A 16 -3.89 6.84 34.13
CA THR A 16 -3.52 8.26 34.01
C THR A 16 -3.93 8.78 32.63
N ALA A 17 -5.00 9.60 32.54
CA ALA A 17 -5.08 10.80 31.71
C ALA A 17 -6.45 11.49 31.86
N ALA A 18 -6.47 12.82 31.71
CA ALA A 18 -7.57 13.69 32.06
C ALA A 18 -8.49 14.05 30.88
N ALA A 19 -9.78 13.76 31.03
CA ALA A 19 -10.92 14.48 30.44
C ALA A 19 -12.15 14.23 31.34
N GLY A 20 -12.21 14.86 32.52
CA GLY A 20 -13.33 14.69 33.46
C GLY A 20 -13.75 13.23 33.69
N GLU A 21 -12.81 12.30 33.69
CA GLU A 21 -13.05 10.88 33.88
C GLU A 21 -13.15 10.69 35.40
N GLN A 22 -14.39 10.57 35.91
CA GLN A 22 -14.59 10.25 37.32
C GLN A 22 -14.31 8.75 37.48
N ASP A 23 -13.07 8.41 37.80
CA ASP A 23 -12.64 7.06 38.19
C ASP A 23 -13.39 6.67 39.48
N THR A 24 -14.57 6.05 39.34
CA THR A 24 -15.23 5.38 40.46
C THR A 24 -14.66 3.96 40.60
N PRO A 25 -14.80 3.32 41.79
CA PRO A 25 -14.39 1.92 41.99
C PRO A 25 -15.11 0.91 41.07
N GLU A 26 -16.08 1.36 40.27
CA GLU A 26 -16.99 0.57 39.43
C GLU A 26 -16.59 0.54 37.95
N GLY A 27 -15.62 1.37 37.53
CA GLY A 27 -15.13 1.43 36.15
C GLY A 27 -15.05 2.86 35.61
N VAL A 28 -14.51 2.97 34.38
CA VAL A 28 -14.46 4.24 33.63
C VAL A 28 -15.88 4.59 33.16
N GLU A 29 -16.41 5.74 33.55
CA GLU A 29 -17.68 6.26 33.00
C GLU A 29 -17.49 6.82 31.58
N ASP A 30 -18.55 6.76 30.77
CA ASP A 30 -18.56 7.38 29.44
C ASP A 30 -18.27 8.88 29.53
N LEU A 31 -17.53 9.41 28.54
CA LEU A 31 -17.33 10.85 28.41
C LEU A 31 -18.69 11.56 28.39
N ARG A 32 -18.80 12.68 29.09
CA ARG A 32 -20.01 13.50 29.07
C ARG A 32 -19.72 14.90 28.53
N TYR A 33 -20.69 15.46 27.82
CA TYR A 33 -20.63 16.77 27.19
C TYR A 33 -21.64 17.70 27.86
N ASP A 34 -21.11 18.80 28.40
CA ASP A 34 -21.84 19.96 28.91
C ASP A 34 -22.21 20.84 27.70
N LYS A 35 -23.50 20.87 27.37
CA LYS A 35 -23.97 21.49 26.15
C LYS A 35 -24.16 23.01 26.29
N ASP A 36 -24.48 23.48 27.49
CA ASP A 36 -24.83 24.89 27.74
C ASP A 36 -23.82 25.63 28.63
N GLY A 37 -22.76 24.95 29.07
CA GLY A 37 -21.64 25.51 29.81
C GLY A 37 -21.97 25.80 31.26
N ASP A 38 -23.02 25.18 31.81
CA ASP A 38 -23.49 25.46 33.17
C ASP A 38 -22.78 24.63 34.26
N GLY A 39 -21.91 23.70 33.85
CA GLY A 39 -21.15 22.80 34.73
C GLY A 39 -21.86 21.48 35.02
N THR A 40 -23.08 21.28 34.53
CA THR A 40 -23.78 20.01 34.45
C THR A 40 -23.44 19.34 33.12
N PHE A 41 -23.48 18.00 33.09
CA PHE A 41 -23.24 17.26 31.86
C PHE A 41 -24.51 16.52 31.43
N GLU A 42 -25.12 16.93 30.30
CA GLU A 42 -26.43 16.45 29.86
C GLU A 42 -26.32 15.29 28.88
N THR A 43 -25.18 15.19 28.18
CA THR A 43 -25.02 14.26 27.07
C THR A 43 -23.91 13.26 27.35
N SER A 44 -24.24 11.96 27.40
CA SER A 44 -23.24 10.89 27.40
C SER A 44 -22.78 10.59 25.97
N VAL A 45 -21.47 10.42 25.81
CA VAL A 45 -20.79 10.14 24.55
C VAL A 45 -20.27 8.70 24.62
N ALA A 46 -21.02 7.78 23.99
CA ALA A 46 -20.64 6.38 23.93
C ALA A 46 -19.32 6.18 23.17
N PRO A 47 -18.43 5.28 23.66
CA PRO A 47 -17.19 4.97 22.98
C PRO A 47 -17.46 4.27 21.64
N THR A 48 -16.61 4.58 20.66
CA THR A 48 -16.66 3.92 19.34
C THR A 48 -16.19 2.47 19.40
N VAL A 49 -15.35 2.15 20.38
CA VAL A 49 -14.80 0.82 20.65
C VAL A 49 -14.64 0.69 22.17
N SER A 50 -15.15 -0.40 22.75
CA SER A 50 -14.99 -0.73 24.17
C SER A 50 -14.29 -2.08 24.30
N VAL A 51 -13.14 -2.11 24.97
CA VAL A 51 -12.28 -3.29 25.09
C VAL A 51 -11.83 -3.45 26.54
N SER A 52 -11.88 -4.68 27.04
CA SER A 52 -11.52 -5.03 28.42
C SER A 52 -10.57 -6.22 28.49
N GLY A 53 -9.90 -6.37 29.62
CA GLY A 53 -9.07 -7.55 29.91
C GLY A 53 -7.78 -7.57 29.07
N ALA A 54 -7.30 -8.76 28.71
CA ALA A 54 -6.01 -8.91 28.02
C ALA A 54 -5.94 -8.15 26.68
N ALA A 55 -7.07 -8.02 25.96
CA ALA A 55 -7.14 -7.27 24.70
C ALA A 55 -6.91 -5.77 24.89
N ALA A 56 -7.25 -5.19 26.05
CA ALA A 56 -7.04 -3.75 26.31
C ALA A 56 -5.57 -3.37 26.48
N ARG A 57 -4.68 -4.36 26.65
CA ARG A 57 -3.22 -4.18 26.79
C ARG A 57 -2.51 -4.08 25.45
N ASP A 58 -3.22 -4.33 24.36
CA ASP A 58 -2.66 -4.19 23.03
C ASP A 58 -2.55 -2.69 22.68
N LEU A 59 -1.32 -2.19 22.70
CA LEU A 59 -0.96 -0.83 22.30
C LEU A 59 -0.16 -0.84 20.98
N GLU A 60 0.01 -2.00 20.35
CA GLU A 60 0.83 -2.15 19.15
C GLU A 60 -0.01 -1.87 17.91
N PRO A 61 0.28 -0.82 17.13
CA PRO A 61 -0.46 -0.58 15.92
C PRO A 61 -0.02 -1.54 14.80
N PRO A 62 -0.91 -1.84 13.83
CA PRO A 62 -0.53 -2.64 12.68
C PRO A 62 0.60 -2.04 11.84
N VAL A 63 1.38 -2.90 11.20
CA VAL A 63 2.42 -2.53 10.22
C VAL A 63 1.91 -2.80 8.81
N ILE A 64 1.93 -1.77 7.96
CA ILE A 64 1.55 -1.85 6.55
C ILE A 64 2.73 -2.32 5.70
N THR A 65 2.47 -3.27 4.80
CA THR A 65 3.42 -3.69 3.76
C THR A 65 2.75 -3.70 2.39
N PHE A 66 3.55 -3.45 1.35
CA PHE A 66 3.11 -3.46 -0.05
C PHE A 66 3.82 -4.56 -0.82
N ARG A 67 3.09 -5.21 -1.73
CA ARG A 67 3.64 -6.11 -2.75
C ARG A 67 3.08 -5.72 -4.09
N GLU A 68 3.93 -5.51 -5.08
CA GLU A 68 3.49 -5.21 -6.44
C GLU A 68 3.84 -6.33 -7.43
N ARG A 69 3.05 -6.44 -8.50
CA ARG A 69 3.35 -7.25 -9.68
C ARG A 69 3.06 -6.44 -10.94
N ALA A 70 3.84 -6.66 -11.99
CA ALA A 70 3.57 -6.10 -13.30
C ALA A 70 2.30 -6.69 -13.92
N GLN A 71 1.48 -5.85 -14.53
CA GLN A 71 0.27 -6.24 -15.28
C GLN A 71 0.17 -5.36 -16.54
N GLY A 72 0.96 -5.69 -17.56
CA GLY A 72 1.16 -4.81 -18.71
C GLY A 72 1.81 -3.48 -18.30
N SER A 73 1.26 -2.36 -18.75
CA SER A 73 1.70 -1.02 -18.32
C SER A 73 1.30 -0.67 -16.88
N LYS A 74 0.36 -1.42 -16.27
CA LYS A 74 -0.19 -1.18 -14.93
C LYS A 74 0.50 -2.02 -13.84
N ARG A 75 0.21 -1.73 -12.58
CA ARG A 75 0.68 -2.50 -11.41
C ARG A 75 -0.49 -3.08 -10.66
N LEU A 76 -0.40 -4.37 -10.36
CA LEU A 76 -1.25 -5.04 -9.38
C LEU A 76 -0.60 -4.89 -7.99
N VAL A 77 -1.17 -4.05 -7.14
CA VAL A 77 -0.66 -3.75 -5.80
C VAL A 77 -1.52 -4.45 -4.75
N THR A 78 -0.86 -5.24 -3.91
CA THR A 78 -1.41 -5.87 -2.72
C THR A 78 -0.94 -5.12 -1.48
N ILE A 79 -1.86 -4.78 -0.59
CA ILE A 79 -1.58 -4.11 0.69
C ILE A 79 -1.90 -5.10 1.80
N ALA A 80 -0.98 -5.28 2.74
CA ALA A 80 -1.18 -6.14 3.90
C ALA A 80 -0.92 -5.36 5.18
N ALA A 81 -1.66 -5.72 6.24
CA ALA A 81 -1.45 -5.23 7.60
C ALA A 81 -1.11 -6.43 8.49
N ALA A 82 0.01 -6.33 9.23
CA ALA A 82 0.44 -7.33 10.19
C ALA A 82 0.48 -6.72 11.58
N ASP A 83 0.03 -7.48 12.58
CA ASP A 83 -0.02 -7.08 13.98
C ASP A 83 -0.11 -8.36 14.83
N SER A 84 0.72 -8.41 15.88
CA SER A 84 0.85 -9.49 16.86
C SER A 84 -0.26 -9.51 17.90
N GLY A 85 -0.81 -8.35 18.27
CA GLY A 85 -1.74 -8.19 19.40
C GLY A 85 -3.21 -8.43 19.04
N SER A 86 -3.61 -8.14 17.79
CA SER A 86 -5.01 -8.13 17.38
C SER A 86 -5.33 -9.03 16.19
N VAL A 87 -6.55 -9.58 16.13
CA VAL A 87 -6.97 -10.52 15.06
C VAL A 87 -7.70 -9.87 13.88
N ALA A 88 -8.35 -8.73 14.07
CA ALA A 88 -9.03 -7.99 13.00
C ALA A 88 -8.19 -6.77 12.60
N LYS A 89 -7.93 -6.61 11.29
CA LYS A 89 -7.24 -5.44 10.75
C LYS A 89 -8.05 -4.90 9.58
N SER A 90 -8.36 -3.61 9.60
CA SER A 90 -9.00 -2.94 8.48
C SER A 90 -7.97 -2.02 7.81
N VAL A 91 -7.72 -2.24 6.53
CA VAL A 91 -6.81 -1.40 5.74
C VAL A 91 -7.63 -0.36 5.00
N ARG A 92 -7.21 0.90 5.05
CA ARG A 92 -7.73 1.96 4.19
C ARG A 92 -6.63 2.53 3.32
N TYR A 93 -6.98 2.89 2.10
CA TYR A 93 -6.04 3.44 1.14
C TYR A 93 -6.61 4.65 0.40
N SER A 94 -5.71 5.45 -0.17
CA SER A 94 -6.04 6.62 -0.99
C SER A 94 -5.05 6.74 -2.15
N LEU A 95 -5.55 7.16 -3.32
CA LEU A 95 -4.72 7.46 -4.50
C LEU A 95 -4.48 8.97 -4.69
N ASP A 96 -5.14 9.80 -3.89
CA ASP A 96 -5.06 11.28 -3.95
C ASP A 96 -4.60 11.92 -2.63
N GLY A 97 -4.44 11.11 -1.57
CA GLY A 97 -4.06 11.55 -0.22
C GLY A 97 -5.18 12.22 0.57
N ARG A 98 -6.39 12.32 0.02
CA ARG A 98 -7.53 13.04 0.61
C ARG A 98 -8.65 12.09 1.01
N TYR A 99 -9.07 11.20 0.12
CA TYR A 99 -10.18 10.28 0.37
C TYR A 99 -9.66 8.86 0.60
N PHE A 100 -9.93 8.32 1.79
CA PHE A 100 -9.51 6.98 2.21
C PHE A 100 -10.65 5.97 2.18
N GLN A 101 -10.52 4.98 1.30
CA GLN A 101 -11.52 3.93 1.11
C GLN A 101 -11.01 2.57 1.62
N PRO A 102 -11.92 1.64 1.97
CA PRO A 102 -11.53 0.31 2.43
C PRO A 102 -10.78 -0.46 1.34
N TYR A 103 -9.71 -1.14 1.73
CA TYR A 103 -9.00 -2.09 0.88
C TYR A 103 -9.61 -3.48 1.05
N ILE A 104 -10.31 -3.95 0.01
CA ILE A 104 -11.01 -5.25 0.02
C ILE A 104 -10.49 -6.23 -1.04
N ARG A 105 -9.64 -5.76 -1.97
CA ARG A 105 -9.05 -6.54 -3.05
C ARG A 105 -7.80 -5.84 -3.60
N PRO A 106 -6.87 -6.56 -4.25
CA PRO A 106 -5.73 -5.97 -4.94
C PRO A 106 -6.12 -4.83 -5.90
N LEU A 107 -5.25 -3.81 -5.96
CA LEU A 107 -5.45 -2.61 -6.76
C LEU A 107 -4.74 -2.75 -8.10
N VAL A 108 -5.43 -2.49 -9.20
CA VAL A 108 -4.77 -2.26 -10.49
C VAL A 108 -4.62 -0.77 -10.68
N VAL A 109 -3.39 -0.26 -10.60
CA VAL A 109 -3.08 1.16 -10.72
C VAL A 109 -2.24 1.43 -11.96
N ASP A 110 -2.44 2.61 -12.55
CA ASP A 110 -1.51 3.15 -13.54
C ASP A 110 -0.54 4.09 -12.81
N PRO A 111 0.75 3.75 -12.67
CA PRO A 111 1.72 4.59 -11.97
C PRO A 111 1.85 6.01 -12.54
N MET A 112 1.50 6.24 -13.80
CA MET A 112 1.51 7.58 -14.42
C MET A 112 0.31 8.44 -13.97
N GLN A 113 -0.83 7.81 -13.65
CA GLN A 113 -2.04 8.50 -13.17
C GLN A 113 -2.15 8.48 -11.64
N ASN A 114 -1.59 7.45 -11.01
CA ASN A 114 -1.63 7.18 -9.58
C ASN A 114 -0.18 6.97 -9.07
N PRO A 115 0.64 8.04 -9.05
CA PRO A 115 2.05 7.93 -8.70
C PRO A 115 2.30 7.59 -7.23
N VAL A 116 1.28 7.77 -6.37
CA VAL A 116 1.36 7.55 -4.94
C VAL A 116 0.14 6.80 -4.44
N ILE A 117 0.36 5.83 -3.56
CA ILE A 117 -0.66 5.15 -2.78
C ILE A 117 -0.38 5.44 -1.32
N TYR A 118 -1.36 6.01 -0.62
CA TYR A 118 -1.32 6.17 0.83
C TYR A 118 -2.11 5.05 1.48
N ALA A 119 -1.63 4.47 2.57
CA ALA A 119 -2.39 3.48 3.33
C ALA A 119 -2.13 3.57 4.83
N PHE A 120 -3.12 3.20 5.61
CA PHE A 120 -3.01 2.92 7.04
C PHE A 120 -3.93 1.76 7.40
N ALA A 121 -3.74 1.19 8.58
CA ALA A 121 -4.63 0.19 9.13
C ALA A 121 -5.04 0.54 10.56
N ASP A 122 -6.24 0.10 10.91
CA ASP A 122 -6.75 0.04 12.27
C ASP A 122 -6.90 -1.42 12.68
N ASP A 123 -6.53 -1.75 13.91
CA ASP A 123 -6.77 -3.08 14.49
C ASP A 123 -8.15 -3.18 15.17
N GLY A 124 -8.41 -4.33 15.83
CA GLY A 124 -9.66 -4.61 16.53
C GLY A 124 -9.84 -3.84 17.85
N VAL A 125 -8.80 -3.20 18.36
CA VAL A 125 -8.81 -2.42 19.61
C VAL A 125 -8.51 -0.93 19.37
N ALA A 126 -8.66 -0.50 18.12
CA ALA A 126 -8.50 0.86 17.63
C ALA A 126 -7.07 1.44 17.77
N ASN A 127 -6.02 0.61 17.78
CA ASN A 127 -4.68 1.11 17.43
C ASN A 127 -4.62 1.40 15.93
N ARG A 128 -4.11 2.59 15.58
CA ARG A 128 -3.93 3.02 14.19
C ARG A 128 -2.45 3.01 13.81
N SER A 129 -2.15 2.41 12.67
CA SER A 129 -0.82 2.47 12.06
C SER A 129 -0.42 3.89 11.68
N VAL A 130 0.88 4.13 11.57
CA VAL A 130 1.37 5.26 10.79
C VAL A 130 0.83 5.17 9.36
N ARG A 131 0.56 6.33 8.76
CA ARG A 131 0.20 6.39 7.34
C ARG A 131 1.45 6.17 6.49
N VAL A 132 1.47 5.10 5.71
CA VAL A 132 2.55 4.75 4.80
C VAL A 132 2.28 5.32 3.42
N THR A 133 3.35 5.78 2.77
CA THR A 133 3.36 6.27 1.39
C THR A 133 4.10 5.24 0.54
N TYR A 134 3.48 4.80 -0.56
CA TYR A 134 4.07 3.86 -1.50
C TYR A 134 4.03 4.43 -2.92
N LYS A 135 5.12 4.24 -3.68
CA LYS A 135 5.24 4.69 -5.06
C LYS A 135 5.41 3.47 -5.97
N PRO A 136 4.39 3.10 -6.75
CA PRO A 136 4.48 1.98 -7.68
C PRO A 136 5.57 2.19 -8.73
N LEU A 137 6.23 1.13 -9.18
CA LEU A 137 7.28 1.23 -10.20
C LEU A 137 6.70 1.69 -11.55
N VAL A 138 7.39 2.58 -12.27
CA VAL A 138 7.06 2.93 -13.66
C VAL A 138 7.89 2.06 -14.60
N LEU A 139 7.24 1.38 -15.55
CA LEU A 139 7.89 0.52 -16.55
C LEU A 139 7.72 1.17 -17.92
N SER A 140 8.78 1.14 -18.71
CA SER A 140 8.77 1.52 -20.12
C SER A 140 9.34 0.39 -20.96
N ALA A 141 8.79 0.23 -22.17
CA ALA A 141 9.34 -0.64 -23.17
C ALA A 141 9.11 -0.01 -24.54
N SER A 142 10.13 -0.04 -25.39
CA SER A 142 10.05 0.37 -26.80
C SER A 142 10.74 -0.67 -27.65
N ALA A 143 10.22 -0.89 -28.86
CA ALA A 143 10.84 -1.73 -29.86
C ALA A 143 10.98 -0.96 -31.16
N THR A 144 12.18 -0.95 -31.72
CA THR A 144 12.48 -0.36 -33.02
C THR A 144 12.93 -1.45 -33.96
N ARG A 145 12.41 -1.47 -35.20
CA ARG A 145 12.88 -2.34 -36.27
C ARG A 145 13.71 -1.52 -37.25
N ASP A 146 14.92 -1.98 -37.55
CA ASP A 146 15.73 -1.45 -38.64
C ASP A 146 15.08 -1.84 -39.98
N ALA A 147 14.74 -0.84 -40.79
CA ALA A 147 14.07 -1.05 -42.07
C ALA A 147 14.98 -1.67 -43.15
N ARG A 148 16.31 -1.57 -43.00
CA ARG A 148 17.30 -2.11 -43.95
C ARG A 148 17.71 -3.53 -43.59
N THR A 149 17.95 -3.78 -42.31
CA THR A 149 18.46 -5.07 -41.84
C THR A 149 17.37 -5.98 -41.30
N GLY A 150 16.20 -5.44 -40.90
CA GLY A 150 15.17 -6.20 -40.19
C GLY A 150 15.54 -6.53 -38.74
N GLU A 151 16.66 -6.01 -38.23
CA GLU A 151 17.07 -6.12 -36.81
C GLU A 151 16.01 -5.46 -35.93
N ILE A 152 15.69 -6.09 -34.80
CA ILE A 152 14.76 -5.53 -33.80
C ILE A 152 15.54 -5.22 -32.54
N ILE A 153 15.49 -3.96 -32.12
CA ILE A 153 16.08 -3.47 -30.89
C ILE A 153 14.95 -3.22 -29.90
N VAL A 154 15.00 -3.89 -28.75
CA VAL A 154 14.04 -3.68 -27.66
C VAL A 154 14.75 -3.02 -26.49
N THR A 155 14.24 -1.88 -26.07
CA THR A 155 14.73 -1.12 -24.92
C THR A 155 13.67 -1.16 -23.83
N GLY A 156 14.02 -1.73 -22.69
CA GLY A 156 13.21 -1.75 -21.49
C GLY A 156 13.76 -0.80 -20.43
N GLY A 157 12.88 -0.16 -19.66
CA GLY A 157 13.26 0.72 -18.56
C GLY A 157 12.38 0.51 -17.33
N VAL A 158 12.98 0.65 -16.14
CA VAL A 158 12.24 0.73 -14.88
C VAL A 158 12.70 1.97 -14.14
N ARG A 159 11.74 2.76 -13.67
CA ARG A 159 11.97 3.89 -12.77
C ARG A 159 11.38 3.54 -11.41
N ASN A 160 12.23 3.50 -10.40
CA ASN A 160 11.83 3.33 -9.00
C ASN A 160 11.90 4.68 -8.29
N GLU A 161 10.78 5.20 -7.84
CA GLU A 161 10.74 6.43 -7.03
C GLU A 161 10.49 6.18 -5.54
N GLY A 162 10.30 4.91 -5.15
CA GLY A 162 9.98 4.49 -3.79
C GLY A 162 11.14 3.74 -3.13
N THR A 163 10.83 2.79 -2.26
CA THR A 163 11.81 1.91 -1.60
C THR A 163 12.49 1.00 -2.62
N ALA A 164 13.75 0.62 -2.38
CA ALA A 164 14.50 -0.30 -3.24
C ALA A 164 13.66 -1.54 -3.60
N ALA A 165 13.58 -1.85 -4.88
CA ALA A 165 12.74 -2.93 -5.40
C ALA A 165 13.64 -3.98 -6.08
N VAL A 166 13.41 -5.24 -5.73
CA VAL A 166 14.03 -6.37 -6.42
C VAL A 166 13.16 -6.69 -7.63
N ILE A 167 13.65 -6.35 -8.83
CA ILE A 167 12.97 -6.69 -10.08
C ILE A 167 13.49 -8.05 -10.51
N THR A 168 12.78 -9.12 -10.18
CA THR A 168 13.26 -10.47 -10.46
C THR A 168 13.09 -10.86 -11.94
N ASN A 169 12.10 -10.27 -12.64
CA ASN A 169 11.77 -10.64 -14.01
C ASN A 169 11.37 -9.41 -14.84
N PHE A 170 12.17 -9.05 -15.84
CA PHE A 170 11.77 -8.14 -16.91
C PHE A 170 11.32 -8.98 -18.09
N VAL A 171 10.00 -9.16 -18.24
CA VAL A 171 9.42 -9.94 -19.34
C VAL A 171 9.00 -8.97 -20.44
N LEU A 172 9.68 -9.04 -21.57
CA LEU A 172 9.25 -8.39 -22.80
C LEU A 172 8.30 -9.33 -23.53
N ASP A 173 7.03 -8.94 -23.65
CA ASP A 173 6.10 -9.63 -24.51
C ASP A 173 6.42 -9.30 -25.98
N THR A 174 6.96 -10.28 -26.69
CA THR A 174 7.34 -10.16 -28.11
C THR A 174 6.18 -10.43 -29.06
N ALA A 175 4.94 -10.62 -28.56
CA ALA A 175 3.76 -10.84 -29.39
C ALA A 175 3.52 -9.71 -30.41
N THR A 176 3.99 -8.49 -30.14
CA THR A 176 3.95 -7.35 -31.07
C THR A 176 5.05 -7.36 -32.13
N LEU A 177 6.05 -8.25 -32.03
CA LEU A 177 7.18 -8.31 -32.98
C LEU A 177 6.89 -9.12 -34.25
N ASN A 178 5.65 -9.55 -34.49
CA ASN A 178 5.23 -10.31 -35.70
C ASN A 178 6.07 -11.57 -36.01
N ARG A 179 6.88 -12.05 -35.06
CA ARG A 179 7.48 -13.38 -35.10
C ARG A 179 6.43 -14.37 -34.58
N LYS A 180 6.40 -15.58 -35.16
CA LYS A 180 5.63 -16.72 -34.62
C LYS A 180 5.82 -16.73 -33.09
N PRO A 181 4.76 -16.89 -32.27
CA PRO A 181 4.82 -16.64 -30.83
C PRO A 181 5.68 -17.70 -30.15
N THR A 182 7.00 -17.52 -30.26
CA THR A 182 7.98 -18.26 -29.51
C THR A 182 8.43 -17.29 -28.44
N THR A 183 7.91 -17.47 -27.22
CA THR A 183 8.36 -16.75 -26.04
C THR A 183 9.80 -17.17 -25.77
N THR A 184 10.76 -16.54 -26.45
CA THR A 184 12.19 -16.76 -26.17
C THR A 184 12.53 -15.94 -24.93
N MET A 185 12.47 -16.58 -23.76
CA MET A 185 13.00 -15.99 -22.53
C MET A 185 14.52 -15.91 -22.65
N LEU A 186 15.04 -14.72 -22.94
CA LEU A 186 16.47 -14.45 -22.77
C LEU A 186 16.71 -14.20 -21.28
N PRO A 187 17.62 -14.94 -20.61
CA PRO A 187 17.97 -14.64 -19.23
C PRO A 187 18.71 -13.31 -19.20
N VAL A 188 18.01 -12.26 -18.77
CA VAL A 188 18.64 -10.99 -18.40
C VAL A 188 18.94 -11.07 -16.91
N THR A 189 20.21 -10.99 -16.54
CA THR A 189 20.61 -10.84 -15.14
C THR A 189 20.23 -9.43 -14.69
N ILE A 190 19.26 -9.31 -13.79
CA ILE A 190 18.78 -8.02 -13.30
C ILE A 190 19.39 -7.76 -11.92
N SER A 191 20.03 -6.59 -11.77
CA SER A 191 20.47 -6.05 -10.49
C SER A 191 19.30 -5.35 -9.78
N THR A 192 19.32 -5.33 -8.46
CA THR A 192 18.40 -4.52 -7.64
C THR A 192 18.41 -3.06 -8.11
N VAL A 193 17.24 -2.45 -8.32
CA VAL A 193 17.15 -1.01 -8.63
C VAL A 193 16.99 -0.26 -7.32
N ALA A 194 17.98 0.54 -6.97
CA ALA A 194 17.93 1.32 -5.73
C ALA A 194 16.81 2.36 -5.78
N ALA A 195 16.50 2.94 -4.62
CA ALA A 195 15.50 4.00 -4.53
C ALA A 195 15.90 5.20 -5.40
N ALA A 196 14.93 5.81 -6.07
CA ALA A 196 15.11 6.97 -6.96
C ALA A 196 16.02 6.72 -8.20
N GLU A 197 16.18 5.48 -8.64
CA GLU A 197 17.02 5.13 -9.79
C GLU A 197 16.23 4.63 -11.00
N THR A 198 16.89 4.68 -12.15
CA THR A 198 16.44 4.07 -13.41
C THR A 198 17.38 2.95 -13.84
N ALA A 199 16.82 1.81 -14.21
CA ALA A 199 17.54 0.71 -14.85
C ALA A 199 17.04 0.50 -16.28
N THR A 200 17.96 0.23 -17.21
CA THR A 200 17.67 0.01 -18.63
C THR A 200 18.21 -1.33 -19.09
N VAL A 201 17.44 -2.08 -19.86
CA VAL A 201 17.83 -3.34 -20.50
C VAL A 201 17.73 -3.19 -22.01
N LEU A 202 18.79 -3.60 -22.72
CA LEU A 202 18.86 -3.60 -24.18
C LEU A 202 18.91 -5.05 -24.68
N LEU A 203 17.96 -5.44 -25.53
CA LEU A 203 17.96 -6.72 -26.23
C LEU A 203 18.02 -6.49 -27.75
N ARG A 204 18.85 -7.27 -28.43
CA ARG A 204 18.99 -7.24 -29.89
C ARG A 204 18.56 -8.58 -30.47
N PHE A 205 17.68 -8.54 -31.47
CA PHE A 205 17.25 -9.72 -32.19
C PHE A 205 17.71 -9.63 -33.65
N PRO A 206 18.56 -10.56 -34.13
CA PRO A 206 18.99 -10.57 -35.52
C PRO A 206 17.80 -10.86 -36.44
N ALA A 207 17.87 -10.35 -37.68
CA ALA A 207 16.85 -10.57 -38.71
C ALA A 207 16.52 -12.05 -38.93
N ASP A 208 15.28 -12.36 -39.30
CA ASP A 208 14.91 -13.70 -39.75
C ASP A 208 15.34 -13.85 -41.21
N PRO A 209 16.34 -14.70 -41.53
CA PRO A 209 16.84 -14.85 -42.90
C PRO A 209 15.79 -15.41 -43.88
N GLY A 210 14.65 -15.92 -43.39
CA GLY A 210 13.58 -16.51 -44.20
C GLY A 210 12.42 -15.59 -44.59
N ARG A 211 12.41 -14.30 -44.21
CA ARG A 211 11.33 -13.37 -44.56
C ARG A 211 11.82 -12.17 -45.39
N PRO A 212 11.22 -11.88 -46.56
CA PRO A 212 11.46 -10.62 -47.26
C PRO A 212 10.89 -9.42 -46.47
N LEU A 213 11.52 -8.26 -46.67
CA LEU A 213 11.21 -6.98 -46.02
C LEU A 213 9.82 -6.45 -46.36
#